data_AF-A0A453R5N2-F1
#
_entry.id   AF-A0A453R5N2-F1
#
_cell.length_a   1.000
_cell.length_b   1.000
_cell.length_c   1.000
_cell.angle_alpha   90.00
_cell.angle_beta   90.00
_cell.angle_gamma   90.00
#
_symmetry.space_group_name_H-M   'P 1'
#
loop_
_entity.id
_entity.type
_entity.pdbx_description
1 polymer ?
#
loop_
_entity_poly.entity_id
_entity_poly.type
_entity_poly.pdbx_seq_one_letter_code
_entity_poly.pdbx_strand_id
1 'polypeptide(L)'
;PAAAAPALRARAARPVAPLCCVQTSRGHQSLHNSVDEALLLKRKAEEVQFELNGRCIYLVGMMGSGKSTVGKILAEVLGYSYFDSDSLVEQAVGMPSVAQIFKVHSEAFFRDSESSVLRDLSSMHRLVVATGGGAVIRPVNW
;
A
#
# COMPACT_ATOMS: atom_id res chain seq x y z
N PRO A 1 4.36 10.38 35.51
CA PRO A 1 5.03 9.17 34.99
C PRO A 1 4.70 8.98 33.50
N ALA A 2 5.55 9.52 32.62
CA ALA A 2 5.40 9.41 31.17
C ALA A 2 6.10 8.12 30.71
N ALA A 3 5.34 7.17 30.17
CA ALA A 3 5.87 5.95 29.58
C ALA A 3 6.29 6.25 28.13
N ALA A 4 7.58 6.13 27.85
CA ALA A 4 8.16 6.27 26.51
C ALA A 4 7.85 5.02 25.66
N ALA A 5 7.34 5.23 24.45
CA ALA A 5 7.15 4.18 23.45
C ALA A 5 8.49 3.75 22.83
N PRO A 6 8.67 2.48 22.43
CA PRO A 6 9.94 2.01 21.89
C PRO A 6 10.10 2.44 20.42
N ALA A 7 11.23 3.08 20.12
CA ALA A 7 11.61 3.46 18.76
C ALA A 7 11.93 2.24 17.90
N LEU A 8 11.17 2.06 16.80
CA LEU A 8 11.41 1.03 15.79
C LEU A 8 12.68 1.40 15.00
N ARG A 9 13.81 0.75 15.30
CA ARG A 9 15.06 0.90 14.54
C ARG A 9 14.94 0.20 13.18
N ALA A 10 14.82 0.98 12.11
CA ALA A 10 15.01 0.49 10.75
C ALA A 10 16.48 0.05 10.54
N ARG A 11 16.71 -1.23 10.24
CA ARG A 11 18.02 -1.71 9.78
C ARG A 11 18.17 -1.37 8.31
N ALA A 12 19.20 -0.60 7.97
CA ALA A 12 19.62 -0.38 6.59
C ALA A 12 20.16 -1.69 5.99
N ALA A 13 19.55 -2.16 4.90
CA ALA A 13 20.08 -3.24 4.08
C ALA A 13 21.15 -2.68 3.13
N ARG A 14 22.31 -3.33 3.07
CA ARG A 14 23.42 -3.02 2.16
C ARG A 14 23.13 -3.50 0.73
N PRO A 15 23.62 -2.83 -0.32
CA PRO A 15 23.39 -3.25 -1.69
C PRO A 15 24.28 -4.45 -2.02
N VAL A 16 23.72 -5.44 -2.71
CA VAL A 16 24.44 -6.56 -3.32
C VAL A 16 24.26 -6.45 -4.84
N ALA A 17 25.35 -6.13 -5.54
CA ALA A 17 25.58 -6.57 -6.93
C ALA A 17 26.49 -7.82 -6.85
N PRO A 18 26.73 -8.65 -7.89
CA PRO A 18 26.45 -8.55 -9.35
C PRO A 18 25.74 -9.85 -9.88
N LEU A 19 25.40 -10.04 -11.16
CA LEU A 19 26.26 -10.54 -12.25
C LEU A 19 25.45 -10.57 -13.57
N CYS A 20 26.05 -10.02 -14.63
CA CYS A 20 25.68 -10.31 -16.01
C CYS A 20 26.22 -11.71 -16.36
N CYS A 21 25.37 -12.59 -16.89
CA CYS A 21 25.81 -13.78 -17.61
C CYS A 21 24.90 -13.98 -18.81
N VAL A 22 25.46 -13.73 -20.00
CA VAL A 22 24.89 -14.11 -21.28
C VAL A 22 25.15 -15.60 -21.47
N GLN A 23 24.11 -16.40 -21.72
CA GLN A 23 24.24 -17.59 -22.55
C GLN A 23 22.90 -18.05 -23.13
N THR A 24 22.95 -18.32 -24.43
CA THR A 24 21.89 -18.72 -25.35
C THR A 24 21.48 -20.18 -25.18
N SER A 25 20.19 -20.49 -25.26
CA SER A 25 19.55 -21.31 -26.32
C SER A 25 18.39 -22.21 -25.85
N ARG A 26 17.29 -22.08 -26.59
CA ARG A 26 16.20 -23.05 -26.88
C ARG A 26 15.35 -23.56 -25.71
N GLY A 27 14.19 -22.93 -25.57
CA GLY A 27 13.02 -23.40 -24.82
C GLY A 27 12.36 -22.27 -24.04
N HIS A 28 11.83 -21.22 -24.70
CA HIS A 28 11.39 -20.02 -23.98
C HIS A 28 10.31 -19.24 -24.75
N GLN A 29 9.03 -19.45 -24.42
CA GLN A 29 7.96 -18.53 -24.82
C GLN A 29 7.03 -18.10 -23.67
N SER A 30 7.33 -18.48 -22.42
CA SER A 30 6.54 -18.03 -21.25
C SER A 30 7.32 -17.11 -20.30
N LEU A 31 8.63 -17.33 -20.16
CA LEU A 31 9.49 -16.59 -19.23
C LEU A 31 10.00 -15.24 -19.76
N HIS A 32 10.01 -15.04 -21.09
CA HIS A 32 10.49 -13.78 -21.67
C HIS A 32 9.50 -12.63 -21.41
N ASN A 33 8.20 -12.89 -21.55
CA ASN A 33 7.16 -11.88 -21.31
C ASN A 33 7.15 -11.38 -19.87
N SER A 34 7.35 -12.24 -18.87
CA SER A 34 7.28 -11.83 -17.46
C SER A 34 8.45 -10.93 -17.04
N VAL A 35 9.65 -11.15 -17.60
CA VAL A 35 10.82 -10.31 -17.36
C VAL A 35 10.64 -8.94 -18.01
N ASP A 36 10.09 -8.90 -19.22
CA ASP A 36 9.86 -7.66 -19.96
C ASP A 36 8.81 -6.77 -19.26
N GLU A 37 7.71 -7.36 -18.76
CA GLU A 37 6.68 -6.63 -18.01
C GLU A 37 7.20 -6.04 -16.69
N ALA A 38 8.01 -6.81 -15.93
CA ALA A 38 8.61 -6.34 -14.69
C ALA A 38 9.57 -5.17 -14.94
N LEU A 39 10.35 -5.23 -16.03
CA LEU A 39 11.27 -4.16 -16.43
C LEU A 39 10.51 -2.91 -16.90
N LEU A 40 9.42 -3.09 -17.66
CA LEU A 40 8.57 -2.00 -18.10
C LEU A 40 7.94 -1.28 -16.91
N LEU A 41 7.38 -2.03 -15.95
CA LEU A 41 6.76 -1.48 -14.75
C LEU A 41 7.78 -0.69 -13.92
N LYS A 42 9.02 -1.20 -13.79
CA LYS A 42 10.11 -0.49 -13.12
C LYS A 42 10.47 0.82 -13.81
N ARG A 43 10.63 0.83 -15.14
CA ARG A 43 10.89 2.07 -15.90
C ARG A 43 9.77 3.09 -15.72
N LYS A 44 8.51 2.64 -15.79
CA LYS A 44 7.34 3.50 -15.60
C LYS A 44 7.27 4.08 -14.19
N ALA A 45 7.62 3.29 -13.18
CA ALA A 45 7.71 3.76 -11.81
C ALA A 45 8.79 4.84 -11.65
N GLU A 46 9.99 4.62 -12.20
CA GLU A 46 11.08 5.61 -12.20
C GLU A 46 10.68 6.93 -12.89
N GLU A 47 9.95 6.85 -14.02
CA GLU A 47 9.43 8.02 -14.73
C GLU A 47 8.51 8.88 -13.86
N VAL A 48 7.59 8.26 -13.09
CA VAL A 48 6.62 8.99 -12.26
C VAL A 48 7.16 9.35 -10.88
N GLN A 49 8.21 8.66 -10.40
CA GLN A 49 8.71 8.81 -9.03
C GLN A 49 9.14 10.25 -8.72
N PHE A 50 9.72 10.94 -9.70
CA PHE A 50 10.10 12.35 -9.58
C PHE A 50 8.87 13.26 -9.37
N GLU A 51 7.83 13.07 -10.18
CA GLU A 51 6.59 13.86 -10.13
C GLU A 51 5.80 13.61 -8.83
N LEU A 52 5.88 12.39 -8.28
CA LEU A 52 5.19 12.06 -7.03
C LEU A 52 5.70 12.90 -5.85
N ASN A 53 6.97 13.30 -5.83
CA ASN A 53 7.59 14.12 -4.76
C ASN A 53 7.25 13.64 -3.33
N GLY A 54 7.22 12.32 -3.15
CA GLY A 54 6.91 11.69 -1.85
C GLY A 54 5.44 11.73 -1.43
N ARG A 55 4.51 12.16 -2.29
CA ARG A 55 3.06 12.13 -2.03
C ARG A 55 2.55 10.71 -1.86
N CYS A 56 1.50 10.55 -1.06
CA CYS A 56 0.81 9.28 -0.90
C CYS A 56 -0.11 9.00 -2.10
N ILE A 57 -0.31 7.72 -2.41
CA ILE A 57 -1.20 7.23 -3.46
C ILE A 57 -2.33 6.45 -2.79
N TYR A 58 -3.57 6.86 -3.06
CA TYR A 58 -4.77 6.20 -2.55
C TYR A 58 -5.47 5.46 -3.67
N LEU A 59 -5.65 4.15 -3.51
CA LEU A 59 -6.39 3.32 -4.44
C LEU A 59 -7.83 3.21 -3.95
N VAL A 60 -8.76 3.67 -4.78
CA VAL A 60 -10.19 3.75 -4.50
C VAL A 60 -10.96 2.85 -5.46
N GLY A 61 -12.04 2.23 -4.98
CA GLY A 61 -12.90 1.36 -5.79
C GLY A 61 -13.65 0.32 -4.94
N MET A 62 -14.58 -0.39 -5.57
CA MET A 62 -15.41 -1.39 -4.89
C MET A 62 -14.58 -2.56 -4.32
N MET A 63 -15.15 -3.30 -3.36
CA MET A 63 -14.53 -4.53 -2.87
C MET A 63 -14.29 -5.51 -4.03
N GLY A 64 -13.19 -6.26 -3.99
CA GLY A 64 -12.86 -7.22 -5.06
C GLY A 64 -12.27 -6.61 -6.34
N SER A 65 -12.17 -5.28 -6.47
CA SER A 65 -11.58 -4.63 -7.66
C SER A 65 -10.05 -4.74 -7.78
N GLY A 66 -9.40 -5.52 -6.91
CA GLY A 66 -7.95 -5.78 -6.96
C GLY A 66 -7.04 -4.73 -6.32
N LYS A 67 -7.58 -3.74 -5.59
CA LYS A 67 -6.80 -2.65 -4.96
C LYS A 67 -5.64 -3.16 -4.11
N SER A 68 -5.89 -4.16 -3.26
CA SER A 68 -4.85 -4.70 -2.38
C SER A 68 -3.74 -5.43 -3.15
N THR A 69 -4.07 -6.03 -4.30
CA THR A 69 -3.08 -6.70 -5.17
C THR A 69 -2.24 -5.65 -5.90
N VAL A 70 -2.89 -4.70 -6.59
CA VAL A 70 -2.22 -3.63 -7.34
C VAL A 70 -1.41 -2.74 -6.41
N GLY A 71 -1.93 -2.41 -5.23
CA GLY A 71 -1.26 -1.54 -4.26
C GLY A 71 0.04 -2.12 -3.73
N LYS A 72 0.10 -3.44 -3.47
CA LYS A 72 1.35 -4.09 -3.04
C LYS A 72 2.41 -4.05 -4.13
N ILE A 73 2.04 -4.37 -5.37
CA ILE A 73 2.94 -4.32 -6.52
C ILE A 73 3.43 -2.87 -6.71
N LEU A 74 2.52 -1.89 -6.68
CA LEU A 74 2.87 -0.49 -6.85
C LEU A 74 3.82 0.01 -5.75
N ALA A 75 3.56 -0.36 -4.50
CA ALA A 75 4.42 -0.02 -3.37
C ALA A 75 5.83 -0.60 -3.52
N GLU A 76 5.94 -1.86 -3.94
CA GLU A 76 7.21 -2.53 -4.17
C GLU A 76 8.04 -1.81 -5.24
N VAL A 77 7.44 -1.53 -6.39
CA VAL A 77 8.16 -0.94 -7.53
C VAL A 77 8.53 0.53 -7.26
N LEU A 78 7.68 1.29 -6.55
CA LEU A 78 7.98 2.68 -6.16
C LEU A 78 8.92 2.78 -4.95
N GLY A 79 9.15 1.68 -4.22
CA GLY A 79 9.84 1.69 -2.92
C GLY A 79 9.08 2.51 -1.87
N TYR A 80 7.76 2.34 -1.82
CA TYR A 80 6.81 2.97 -0.89
C TYR A 80 6.32 1.92 0.13
N SER A 81 5.73 2.36 1.24
CA SER A 81 5.08 1.46 2.19
C SER A 81 3.62 1.22 1.78
N TYR A 82 3.17 -0.04 1.87
CA TYR A 82 1.78 -0.41 1.59
C TYR A 82 0.95 -0.49 2.87
N PHE A 83 -0.26 0.06 2.84
CA PHE A 83 -1.27 -0.09 3.89
C PHE A 83 -2.64 -0.42 3.33
N ASP A 84 -3.44 -1.16 4.09
CA ASP A 84 -4.87 -1.37 3.87
C ASP A 84 -5.63 -0.59 4.95
N SER A 85 -6.48 0.36 4.55
CA SER A 85 -7.18 1.22 5.52
C SER A 85 -8.12 0.42 6.41
N ASP A 86 -8.79 -0.59 5.86
CA ASP A 86 -9.79 -1.38 6.61
C ASP A 86 -9.09 -2.18 7.72
N SER A 87 -7.94 -2.78 7.41
CA SER A 87 -7.11 -3.47 8.41
C SER A 87 -6.56 -2.55 9.49
N LEU A 88 -6.23 -1.30 9.15
CA LEU A 88 -5.79 -0.31 10.14
C LEU A 88 -6.94 0.14 11.06
N VAL A 89 -8.16 0.27 10.53
CA VAL A 89 -9.36 0.52 11.36
C VAL A 89 -9.63 -0.65 12.30
N GLU A 90 -9.55 -1.89 11.81
CA GLU A 90 -9.67 -3.11 12.63
C GLU A 90 -8.69 -3.11 13.80
N GLN A 91 -7.41 -2.79 13.53
CA GLN A 91 -6.37 -2.70 14.55
C GLN A 91 -6.63 -1.56 15.54
N ALA A 92 -7.03 -0.38 15.07
CA ALA A 92 -7.28 0.79 15.91
C ALA A 92 -8.48 0.59 16.85
N VAL A 93 -9.53 -0.09 16.38
CA VAL A 93 -10.73 -0.41 17.17
C VAL A 93 -10.52 -1.65 18.05
N GLY A 94 -9.52 -2.48 17.74
CA GLY A 94 -9.23 -3.72 18.48
C GLY A 94 -10.21 -4.85 18.14
N MET A 95 -10.70 -4.88 16.89
CA MET A 95 -11.72 -5.82 16.43
C MET A 95 -11.18 -6.65 15.26
N PRO A 96 -11.58 -7.94 15.14
CA PRO A 96 -10.96 -8.86 14.18
C PRO A 96 -11.45 -8.66 12.74
N SER A 97 -12.56 -7.94 12.52
CA SER A 97 -13.03 -7.61 11.17
C SER A 97 -13.99 -6.42 11.15
N VAL A 98 -14.08 -5.73 10.01
CA VAL A 98 -15.09 -4.68 9.75
C VAL A 98 -16.52 -5.18 10.02
N ALA A 99 -16.83 -6.43 9.66
CA ALA A 99 -18.14 -7.02 9.91
C ALA A 99 -18.47 -7.12 11.41
N GLN A 100 -17.48 -7.42 12.26
CA GLN A 100 -17.67 -7.40 13.71
C GLN A 100 -17.82 -5.97 14.24
N ILE A 101 -17.10 -5.00 13.68
CA ILE A 101 -17.26 -3.58 14.05
C ILE A 101 -18.69 -3.13 13.78
N PHE A 102 -19.24 -3.43 12.59
CA PHE A 102 -20.64 -3.09 12.30
C PHE A 102 -21.64 -3.80 13.21
N LYS A 103 -21.36 -5.05 13.62
CA LYS A 103 -22.25 -5.83 14.48
C LYS A 103 -22.26 -5.33 15.93
N VAL A 104 -21.10 -5.02 16.48
CA VAL A 104 -20.94 -4.61 17.89
C VAL A 104 -21.16 -3.10 18.06
N HIS A 105 -20.79 -2.32 17.05
CA HIS A 105 -20.99 -0.88 17.00
C HIS A 105 -22.01 -0.52 15.92
N SER A 106 -21.70 0.48 15.09
CA SER A 106 -22.55 0.94 13.99
C SER A 106 -21.68 1.26 12.78
N GLU A 107 -22.30 1.36 11.61
CA GLU A 107 -21.60 1.85 10.42
C GLU A 107 -21.07 3.28 10.63
N ALA A 108 -21.84 4.16 11.28
CA ALA A 108 -21.41 5.53 11.55
C ALA A 108 -20.09 5.56 12.34
N PHE A 109 -19.98 4.73 13.38
CA PHE A 109 -18.75 4.59 14.18
C PHE A 109 -17.56 4.12 13.35
N PHE A 110 -17.76 3.13 12.47
CA PHE A 110 -16.70 2.69 11.56
C PHE A 110 -16.29 3.82 10.60
N ARG A 111 -17.24 4.57 10.05
CA ARG A 111 -16.93 5.69 9.13
C ARG A 111 -16.18 6.81 9.83
N ASP A 112 -16.47 7.07 11.12
CA ASP A 112 -15.68 7.99 11.94
C ASP A 112 -14.24 7.48 12.12
N SER A 113 -14.09 6.19 12.42
CA SER A 113 -12.77 5.54 12.57
C SER A 113 -11.99 5.52 11.25
N GLU A 114 -12.63 5.20 10.13
CA GLU A 114 -12.09 5.25 8.77
C GLU A 114 -11.57 6.65 8.43
N SER A 115 -12.35 7.69 8.74
CA SER A 115 -11.95 9.09 8.54
C SER A 115 -10.73 9.47 9.38
N SER A 116 -10.63 8.96 10.62
CA SER A 116 -9.48 9.18 11.49
C SER A 116 -8.21 8.52 10.94
N VAL A 117 -8.31 7.25 10.55
CA VAL A 117 -7.18 6.49 9.98
C VAL A 117 -6.68 7.13 8.70
N LEU A 118 -7.59 7.53 7.79
CA LEU A 118 -7.20 8.20 6.55
C LEU A 118 -6.52 9.55 6.80
N ARG A 119 -6.97 10.30 7.81
CA ARG A 119 -6.32 11.54 8.25
C ARG A 119 -4.90 11.28 8.73
N ASP A 120 -4.70 10.28 9.58
CA ASP A 120 -3.37 9.94 10.10
C ASP A 120 -2.43 9.53 8.95
N LEU A 121 -2.90 8.69 8.02
CA LEU A 121 -2.15 8.30 6.83
C LEU A 121 -1.81 9.48 5.91
N SER A 122 -2.73 10.46 5.79
CA SER A 122 -2.52 11.63 4.94
C SER A 122 -1.39 12.55 5.44
N SER A 123 -1.05 12.47 6.73
CA SER A 123 0.06 13.21 7.33
C SER A 123 1.43 12.57 7.06
N MET A 124 1.45 11.36 6.52
CA MET A 124 2.67 10.62 6.20
C MET A 124 3.10 10.84 4.74
N HIS A 125 4.22 10.23 4.36
CA HIS A 125 4.78 10.33 3.02
C HIS A 125 5.11 8.95 2.46
N ARG A 126 5.15 8.86 1.13
CA ARG A 126 5.58 7.66 0.39
C ARG A 126 4.78 6.40 0.76
N LEU A 127 3.46 6.56 0.85
CA LEU A 127 2.54 5.46 1.09
C LEU A 127 1.74 5.11 -0.16
N VAL A 128 1.41 3.83 -0.29
CA VAL A 128 0.33 3.34 -1.16
C VAL A 128 -0.74 2.75 -0.25
N VAL A 129 -1.94 3.32 -0.29
CA VAL A 129 -3.04 2.96 0.59
C VAL A 129 -4.16 2.35 -0.25
N ALA A 130 -4.51 1.09 -0.01
CA ALA A 130 -5.76 0.54 -0.49
C ALA A 130 -6.88 0.94 0.47
N THR A 131 -7.91 1.60 -0.04
CA THR A 131 -9.04 2.04 0.80
C THR A 131 -10.19 1.04 0.81
N GLY A 132 -11.02 1.09 1.85
CA GLY A 132 -12.35 0.49 1.84
C GLY A 132 -13.22 1.05 0.71
N GLY A 133 -14.22 0.29 0.27
CA GLY A 133 -15.10 0.70 -0.83
C GLY A 133 -15.96 1.94 -0.52
N GLY A 134 -16.16 2.25 0.77
CA GLY A 134 -16.94 3.39 1.23
C GLY A 134 -16.13 4.64 1.57
N ALA A 135 -14.80 4.63 1.38
CA ALA A 135 -13.94 5.76 1.76
C ALA A 135 -14.35 7.09 1.09
N VAL A 136 -14.96 7.04 -0.10
CA VAL A 136 -15.43 8.22 -0.86
C VAL A 136 -16.76 8.80 -0.40
N ILE A 137 -17.47 8.12 0.51
CA ILE A 137 -18.81 8.54 0.95
C ILE A 137 -18.77 9.88 1.69
N ARG A 138 -17.69 10.13 2.43
CA ARG A 138 -17.53 11.36 3.22
C ARG A 138 -16.65 12.37 2.50
N PRO A 139 -17.12 13.61 2.26
CA PRO A 139 -16.31 14.66 1.66
C PRO A 139 -15.07 15.04 2.47
N VAL A 140 -15.02 14.75 3.78
CA VAL A 140 -13.82 15.05 4.60
C VAL A 140 -12.59 14.21 4.21
N ASN A 141 -12.77 13.16 3.41
CA ASN A 141 -11.72 12.22 3.04
C ASN A 141 -10.97 12.59 1.74
N TRP A 142 -11.40 13.62 0.99
CA TRP A 142 -10.82 14.00 -0.32
C TRP A 142 -11.03 15.48 -0.62
#